data_AF-C9D791-F1
#
_entry.id   AF-C9D791-F1
#
_cell.length_a   1.000
_cell.length_b   1.000
_cell.length_c   1.000
_cell.angle_alpha   90.00
_cell.angle_beta   90.00
_cell.angle_gamma   90.00
#
_symmetry.space_group_name_H-M   'P 1'
#
loop_
_entity.id
_entity.type
_entity.pdbx_description
1 polymer ?
#
loop_
_entity_poly.entity_id
_entity_poly.type
_entity_poly.pdbx_seq_one_letter_code
_entity_poly.pdbx_strand_id
1 'polypeptide(L)'
;GGVMEAALRTVVEVVTKGEMAPLEFKEVRGFKGIKEASFDLNGTVVKVAVPSGLANAERLIKGIESGELNYHFIEIMACPGG
;
A
#
# COMPACT_ATOMS: atom_id res chain seq x y z
N GLY A 1 8.13 -1.00 1.10
CA GLY A 1 7.00 -1.93 1.29
C GLY A 1 6.92 -2.44 2.72
N GLY A 2 8.02 -2.47 3.48
CA GLY A 2 7.99 -2.97 4.86
C GLY A 2 7.10 -2.12 5.79
N VAL A 3 7.07 -0.80 5.61
CA VAL A 3 6.20 0.09 6.41
C VAL A 3 4.73 -0.16 6.08
N MET A 4 4.37 -0.27 4.80
CA MET A 4 3.02 -0.60 4.35
C MET A 4 2.56 -1.94 4.92
N GLU A 5 3.39 -2.98 4.84
CA GLU A 5 3.06 -4.29 5.37
C GLU A 5 2.86 -4.27 6.90
N ALA A 6 3.74 -3.59 7.64
CA ALA A 6 3.61 -3.47 9.09
C ALA A 6 2.33 -2.71 9.51
N ALA A 7 2.02 -1.62 8.80
CA ALA A 7 0.81 -0.84 9.02
C ALA A 7 -0.44 -1.67 8.72
N LEU A 8 -0.49 -2.39 7.59
CA LEU A 8 -1.63 -3.22 7.23
C LEU A 8 -1.88 -4.34 8.24
N ARG A 9 -0.83 -5.00 8.76
CA ARG A 9 -0.97 -5.99 9.85
C ARG A 9 -1.65 -5.40 11.08
N THR A 10 -1.27 -4.17 11.45
CA THR A 10 -1.86 -3.47 12.60
C THR A 10 -3.32 -3.09 12.32
N VAL A 11 -3.61 -2.58 11.12
CA VAL A 11 -4.97 -2.18 10.73
C VAL A 11 -5.92 -3.38 10.72
N VAL A 12 -5.47 -4.55 10.25
CA VAL A 12 -6.28 -5.78 10.31
C VAL A 12 -6.67 -6.08 11.75
N GLU A 13 -5.71 -6.11 12.67
CA GLU A 13 -5.98 -6.38 14.09
C GLU A 13 -6.99 -5.39 14.67
N VAL A 14 -6.81 -4.10 14.42
CA VAL A 14 -7.67 -3.04 14.97
C VAL A 14 -9.08 -3.08 14.38
N VAL A 15 -9.21 -3.24 13.05
CA VAL A 15 -10.52 -3.21 12.35
C VAL A 15 -11.31 -4.49 12.63
N THR A 16 -10.63 -5.63 12.67
CA THR A 16 -11.26 -6.94 12.87
C THR A 16 -11.33 -7.35 14.34
N LYS A 17 -10.79 -6.53 15.25
CA LYS A 17 -10.70 -6.82 16.69
C LYS A 17 -10.02 -8.17 16.99
N GLY A 18 -9.05 -8.54 16.17
CA GLY A 18 -8.32 -9.81 16.27
C GLY A 18 -9.10 -11.05 15.82
N GLU A 19 -10.28 -10.90 15.20
CA GLU A 19 -11.10 -12.03 14.76
C GLU A 19 -10.70 -12.58 13.38
N MET A 20 -9.85 -11.87 12.63
CA MET A 20 -9.39 -12.28 11.30
C MET A 20 -8.04 -13.00 11.35
N ALA A 21 -7.90 -14.05 10.54
CA ALA A 21 -6.63 -14.75 10.38
C ALA A 21 -5.54 -13.82 9.81
N PRO A 22 -4.24 -14.06 10.13
CA PRO A 22 -3.14 -13.25 9.60
C PRO A 22 -3.15 -13.23 8.06
N LEU A 23 -3.25 -12.02 7.50
CA LEU A 23 -3.13 -11.81 6.05
C LEU A 23 -1.66 -11.70 5.65
N GLU A 24 -1.33 -12.27 4.48
CA GLU A 24 -0.04 -12.04 3.84
C GLU A 24 -0.16 -10.94 2.79
N PHE A 25 0.60 -9.85 2.96
CA PHE A 25 0.60 -8.71 2.04
C PHE A 25 1.73 -8.82 1.01
N LYS A 26 1.74 -9.90 0.21
CA LYS A 26 2.84 -10.19 -0.73
C LYS A 26 2.96 -9.16 -1.86
N GLU A 27 1.85 -8.52 -2.22
CA GLU A 27 1.72 -7.56 -3.31
C GLU A 27 2.51 -6.27 -3.05
N VAL A 28 2.77 -5.93 -1.78
CA VAL A 28 3.57 -4.76 -1.39
C VAL A 28 5.07 -5.09 -1.21
N ARG A 29 5.47 -6.34 -1.44
CA ARG A 29 6.85 -6.82 -1.39
C ARG A 29 7.54 -6.75 -2.76
N GLY A 30 8.87 -6.84 -2.76
CA GLY A 30 9.69 -6.92 -3.97
C GLY A 30 10.08 -5.57 -4.59
N PHE A 31 10.73 -5.66 -5.74
CA PHE A 31 11.49 -4.55 -6.36
C PHE A 31 10.78 -3.84 -7.51
N LYS A 32 9.49 -4.14 -7.76
CA LYS A 32 8.70 -3.39 -8.75
C LYS A 32 8.69 -1.90 -8.37
N GLY A 33 8.86 -1.03 -9.37
CA GLY A 33 8.98 0.42 -9.19
C GLY A 33 7.75 1.07 -8.55
N ILE A 34 6.55 0.61 -8.91
CA ILE A 34 5.31 0.94 -8.22
C ILE A 34 4.60 -0.38 -7.92
N LYS A 35 4.33 -0.62 -6.62
CA LYS A 35 3.54 -1.75 -6.15
C LYS A 35 2.18 -1.23 -5.74
N GLU A 36 1.12 -1.91 -6.15
CA GLU A 36 -0.26 -1.52 -5.90
C GLU A 36 -1.04 -2.75 -5.48
N ALA A 37 -1.94 -2.56 -4.53
CA ALA A 37 -2.78 -3.64 -4.03
C ALA A 37 -4.10 -3.10 -3.50
N SER A 38 -5.08 -3.99 -3.40
CA SER A 38 -6.35 -3.74 -2.72
C SER A 38 -6.61 -4.91 -1.80
N PHE A 39 -6.81 -4.62 -0.52
CA PHE A 39 -7.09 -5.64 0.50
C PHE A 39 -8.48 -5.41 1.07
N ASP A 40 -9.31 -6.45 1.11
CA ASP A 40 -10.59 -6.42 1.81
C ASP A 40 -10.35 -6.72 3.29
N LEU A 41 -10.61 -5.72 4.14
CA LEU A 41 -10.50 -5.83 5.59
C LEU A 41 -11.91 -5.85 6.19
N ASN A 42 -12.57 -7.01 6.09
CA ASN A 42 -13.91 -7.26 6.63
C ASN A 42 -14.96 -6.29 6.04
N GLY A 43 -15.01 -6.18 4.71
CA GLY A 43 -15.93 -5.33 3.96
C GLY A 43 -15.41 -3.92 3.69
N THR A 44 -14.26 -3.54 4.27
CA THR A 44 -13.59 -2.28 3.96
C THR A 44 -12.44 -2.54 2.98
N VAL A 45 -12.60 -2.14 1.71
CA VAL A 45 -11.54 -2.30 0.70
C VAL A 45 -10.52 -1.18 0.81
N VAL A 46 -9.30 -1.53 1.24
CA VAL A 46 -8.18 -0.60 1.37
C VAL A 46 -7.25 -0.72 0.15
N LYS A 47 -7.38 0.24 -0.76
CA LYS A 47 -6.44 0.49 -1.87
C LYS A 47 -5.14 1.13 -1.38
N VAL A 48 -4.01 0.52 -1.71
CA VAL A 48 -2.68 0.99 -1.29
C VAL A 48 -1.69 1.05 -2.45
N ALA A 49 -0.69 1.92 -2.33
CA ALA A 49 0.42 1.98 -3.27
C ALA A 49 1.77 2.20 -2.56
N VAL A 50 2.83 1.65 -3.14
CA VAL A 50 4.21 1.76 -2.66
C VAL A 50 5.14 2.08 -3.84
N PRO A 51 5.27 3.36 -4.24
CA PRO A 51 6.28 3.78 -5.19
C PRO A 51 7.68 3.73 -4.56
N SER A 52 8.66 3.22 -5.31
CA SER A 52 10.06 3.14 -4.93
C SER A 52 10.89 3.92 -5.95
N GLY A 53 11.61 4.94 -5.49
CA GLY A 53 12.24 5.95 -6.33
C GLY A 53 11.35 7.20 -6.51
N LEU A 54 11.95 8.38 -6.44
CA LEU A 54 11.22 9.66 -6.58
C LEU A 54 10.53 9.83 -7.94
N ALA A 55 11.11 9.30 -9.03
CA ALA A 55 10.47 9.34 -10.34
C ALA A 55 9.14 8.54 -10.39
N ASN A 56 9.07 7.43 -9.65
CA ASN A 56 7.84 6.64 -9.53
C ASN A 56 6.82 7.33 -8.61
N ALA A 57 7.30 7.99 -7.55
CA ALA A 57 6.45 8.79 -6.68
C ALA A 57 5.80 9.97 -7.44
N GLU A 58 6.57 10.68 -8.26
CA GLU A 58 6.07 11.79 -9.09
C GLU A 58 4.99 11.33 -10.08
N ARG A 59 5.18 10.18 -10.74
CA ARG A 59 4.18 9.59 -11.64
C ARG A 59 2.87 9.30 -10.90
N LEU A 60 2.97 8.72 -9.71
CA LEU A 60 1.82 8.38 -8.89
C LEU A 60 1.08 9.63 -8.40
N ILE A 61 1.80 10.66 -7.97
CA ILE A 61 1.23 11.95 -7.55
C ILE A 61 0.47 12.60 -8.70
N LYS A 62 1.05 12.67 -9.90
CA LYS A 62 0.37 13.24 -11.08
C LYS A 62 -0.93 12.51 -11.43
N GLY A 63 -0.95 11.18 -11.31
CA GLY A 63 -2.16 10.39 -11.52
C GLY A 63 -3.23 10.63 -10.44
N ILE A 64 -2.83 10.95 -9.20
CA ILE A 64 -3.77 11.33 -8.14
C ILE A 64 -4.33 12.74 -8.39
N GLU A 65 -3.47 13.69 -8.75
CA GLU A 65 -3.87 15.07 -9.04
C GLU A 65 -4.79 15.17 -10.25
N SER A 66 -4.62 14.31 -11.26
CA SER A 66 -5.51 14.23 -12.42
C SER A 66 -6.86 13.54 -12.11
N GLY A 67 -6.97 12.86 -10.97
CA GLY A 67 -8.13 12.04 -10.60
C GLY A 67 -8.16 10.66 -11.25
N GLU A 68 -7.13 10.24 -11.99
CA GLU A 68 -7.02 8.91 -12.60
C GLU A 68 -6.74 7.83 -11.54
N LEU A 69 -5.96 8.16 -10.51
CA LEU A 69 -5.56 7.24 -9.45
C LEU A 69 -6.16 7.64 -8.12
N ASN A 70 -6.57 6.64 -7.33
CA ASN A 70 -7.15 6.85 -6.01
C ASN A 70 -6.70 5.73 -5.05
N TYR A 71 -6.06 6.14 -3.95
CA TYR A 71 -5.57 5.24 -2.90
C TYR A 71 -5.91 5.82 -1.53
N HIS A 72 -6.04 4.95 -0.52
CA HIS A 72 -6.28 5.36 0.86
C HIS A 72 -4.97 5.57 1.62
N PHE A 73 -3.93 4.81 1.27
CA PHE A 73 -2.64 4.89 1.94
C PHE A 73 -1.50 4.64 0.95
N ILE A 74 -0.47 5.50 1.02
CA ILE A 74 0.68 5.47 0.12
C ILE A 74 1.96 5.49 0.97
N GLU A 75 2.86 4.55 0.71
CA GLU A 75 4.21 4.54 1.30
C GLU A 75 5.22 4.97 0.22
N ILE A 76 5.78 6.17 0.33
CA ILE A 76 6.82 6.66 -0.59
C ILE A 76 8.20 6.23 -0.07
N MET A 77 8.92 5.46 -0.89
CA MET A 77 10.32 5.13 -0.66
C MET A 77 11.20 5.88 -1.65
N ALA A 78 12.06 6.78 -1.16
CA ALA A 78 12.89 7.63 -2.02
C ALA A 78 13.93 6.82 -2.81
N CYS A 79 14.45 5.75 -2.21
CA CYS A 79 15.45 4.87 -2.83
C CYS A 79 14.79 3.60 -3.42
N PRO A 80 15.32 3.05 -4.54
CA PRO A 80 14.93 1.75 -5.03
C PRO A 80 15.20 0.64 -4.01
N GLY A 81 14.17 -0.12 -3.64
CA GLY A 81 14.28 -1.21 -2.65
C GLY A 81 13.94 -0.82 -1.21
N GLY A 82 13.81 0.48 -0.93
CA GLY A 82 13.67 1.02 0.43
C GLY A 82 14.78 2.02 0.71
#